data_AF-A0A2A4SBG9-F1
#
_entry.id   AF-A0A2A4SBG9-F1
#
_cell.length_a   1.000
_cell.length_b   1.000
_cell.length_c   1.000
_cell.angle_alpha   90.00
_cell.angle_beta   90.00
_cell.angle_gamma   90.00
#
_symmetry.space_group_name_H-M   'P 1'
#
loop_
_entity.id
_entity.type
_entity.pdbx_description
1 polymer ?
#
loop_
_entity_poly.entity_id
_entity_poly.type
_entity_poly.pdbx_seq_one_letter_code
_entity_poly.pdbx_strand_id
1 'polypeptide(L)' 'MKYNASLDDCFQLLADNPSMGRECNDLRDGCFRHEHESYIIFNTQRSHDIFITTIIHDRMDIKIF' A
#
# COMPACT_ATOMS: atom_id res chain seq x y z
N MET A 1 -16.49 9.37 -11.47
CA MET A 1 -16.60 8.36 -10.40
C MET A 1 -16.07 7.00 -10.85
N LYS A 2 -14.77 6.87 -11.17
CA LYS A 2 -14.16 5.56 -11.51
C LYS A 2 -12.79 5.31 -10.88
N TYR A 3 -12.23 6.32 -10.21
CA TYR A 3 -10.87 6.25 -9.66
C TYR A 3 -10.82 5.62 -8.26
N ASN A 4 -11.92 5.66 -7.51
CA ASN A 4 -11.97 5.11 -6.16
C ASN A 4 -12.25 3.60 -6.16
N ALA A 5 -12.95 3.09 -7.18
CA ALA A 5 -13.31 1.67 -7.22
C ALA A 5 -12.09 0.75 -7.37
N SER A 6 -11.08 1.15 -8.15
CA SER A 6 -9.86 0.35 -8.29
C SER A 6 -9.02 0.31 -7.01
N LEU A 7 -9.02 1.39 -6.23
CA LEU A 7 -8.37 1.43 -4.92
C LEU A 7 -9.08 0.54 -3.89
N ASP A 8 -10.40 0.55 -3.85
CA ASP A 8 -11.16 -0.30 -2.94
C ASP A 8 -10.89 -1.79 -3.23
N ASP A 9 -10.91 -2.19 -4.50
CA ASP A 9 -10.56 -3.55 -4.93
C ASP A 9 -9.10 -3.89 -4.59
N CYS A 10 -8.19 -2.93 -4.73
CA CYS A 10 -6.78 -3.09 -4.36
C CYS A 10 -6.60 -3.29 -2.85
N PHE A 11 -7.31 -2.52 -2.01
CA PHE A 11 -7.25 -2.69 -0.56
C PHE A 11 -7.79 -4.05 -0.13
N GLN A 12 -8.87 -4.52 -0.75
CA GLN A 12 -9.38 -5.86 -0.48
C GLN A 12 -8.37 -6.93 -0.86
N LEU A 13 -7.75 -6.81 -2.04
CA LEU A 13 -6.70 -7.74 -2.49
C LEU A 13 -5.52 -7.79 -1.50
N LEU A 14 -5.10 -6.63 -0.98
CA LEU A 14 -4.02 -6.54 0.01
C LEU A 14 -4.44 -7.10 1.37
N ALA A 15 -5.69 -6.92 1.79
CA ALA A 15 -6.19 -7.50 3.03
C ALA A 15 -6.23 -9.04 2.95
N ASP A 16 -6.64 -9.57 1.79
CA ASP A 16 -6.68 -11.01 1.53
C ASP A 16 -5.27 -11.61 1.37
N ASN A 17 -4.31 -10.80 0.90
CA ASN A 17 -2.93 -11.22 0.65
C ASN A 17 -1.90 -10.20 1.22
N PRO A 18 -1.76 -10.10 2.56
CA PRO A 18 -0.95 -9.07 3.22
C PRO A 18 0.51 -8.99 2.75
N SER A 19 1.10 -10.12 2.41
CA SER A 19 2.50 -10.25 1.99
C SER A 19 2.71 -10.18 0.48
N MET A 20 1.69 -9.81 -0.31
CA MET A 20 1.78 -9.74 -1.78
C MET A 20 2.63 -8.55 -2.27
N GLY A 21 2.86 -7.56 -1.41
CA GLY A 21 3.75 -6.43 -1.71
C GLY A 21 5.24 -6.79 -1.66
N ARG A 22 6.10 -5.85 -2.05
CA ARG A 22 7.54 -5.97 -1.80
C ARG A 22 7.81 -5.62 -0.34
N GLU A 23 8.54 -6.47 0.39
CA GLU A 23 9.02 -6.12 1.72
C GLU A 23 9.86 -4.84 1.67
N CYS A 24 9.59 -3.93 2.60
CA CYS A 24 10.26 -2.65 2.75
C CYS A 24 10.66 -2.47 4.22
N ASN A 25 11.39 -3.46 4.74
CA ASN A 25 11.86 -3.47 6.12
C ASN A 25 12.83 -2.30 6.41
N ASP A 26 13.45 -1.72 5.39
CA ASP A 26 14.30 -0.53 5.50
C ASP A 26 13.55 0.68 6.10
N LEU A 27 12.23 0.77 5.91
CA LEU A 27 11.40 1.84 6.49
C LEU A 27 10.79 1.42 7.84
N ARG A 28 10.39 0.16 7.98
CA ARG A 28 9.78 -0.43 9.19
C ARG A 28 9.67 -1.95 9.03
N ASP A 29 10.04 -2.70 10.06
CA ASP A 29 9.85 -4.16 10.07
C ASP A 29 8.39 -4.56 9.81
N GLY A 30 8.20 -5.52 8.90
CA GLY A 30 6.86 -5.98 8.51
C GLY A 30 6.09 -4.99 7.64
N CYS A 31 6.80 -4.04 7.01
CA CYS A 31 6.24 -3.11 6.03
C CYS A 31 6.27 -3.73 4.62
N PHE A 32 5.15 -3.60 3.90
CA PHE A 32 5.03 -4.00 2.50
C PHE A 32 4.64 -2.81 1.64
N ARG A 33 5.25 -2.73 0.45
CA ARG A 33 4.99 -1.71 -0.57
C ARG A 33 4.32 -2.35 -1.78
N HIS A 34 3.19 -1.79 -2.19
CA HIS A 34 2.44 -2.21 -3.39
C HIS A 34 2.25 -1.03 -4.35
N GLU A 35 2.57 -1.23 -5.62
CA GLU A 35 2.35 -0.25 -6.69
C GLU A 35 1.05 -0.61 -7.42
N HIS A 36 0.09 0.31 -7.46
CA HIS A 36 -1.19 0.13 -8.15
C HIS A 36 -1.51 1.37 -8.99
N GLU A 37 -1.43 1.25 -10.32
CA GLU A 37 -1.59 2.38 -11.24
C GLU A 37 -0.68 3.56 -10.86
N SER A 38 -1.26 4.73 -10.55
CA SER A 38 -0.55 5.92 -10.09
C SER A 38 -0.48 5.99 -8.56
N TYR A 39 -0.61 4.87 -7.84
CA TYR A 39 -0.51 4.83 -6.39
C TYR A 39 0.62 3.92 -5.89
N ILE A 40 1.27 4.35 -4.82
CA ILE A 40 2.17 3.54 -4.01
C ILE A 40 1.52 3.42 -2.63
N ILE A 41 1.20 2.19 -2.24
CA ILE A 41 0.51 1.86 -1.00
C ILE A 41 1.50 1.16 -0.08
N PHE A 42 1.67 1.70 1.12
CA PHE A 42 2.43 1.07 2.19
C PHE A 42 1.48 0.48 3.21
N ASN A 43 1.75 -0.75 3.62
CA ASN A 43 0.96 -1.44 4.62
C ASN A 43 1.86 -2.20 5.60
N THR A 44 1.32 -2.54 6.76
CA THR A 44 1.94 -3.47 7.70
C THR A 44 0.96 -4.55 8.07
N GLN A 45 1.43 -5.80 8.16
CA GLN A 45 0.61 -6.91 8.63
C GLN A 45 0.44 -6.86 10.16
N ARG A 46 -0.79 -7.06 10.63
CA ARG A 46 -1.12 -7.28 12.04
C ARG A 46 -1.70 -8.68 12.22
N SER A 47 -2.07 -9.05 13.44
CA SER A 47 -2.55 -10.40 13.75
C SER A 47 -3.85 -10.79 13.02
N HIS A 48 -4.70 -9.84 12.66
CA HIS A 48 -6.03 -10.12 12.07
C HIS A 48 -6.35 -9.28 10.83
N ASP A 49 -5.52 -8.30 10.51
CA ASP A 49 -5.76 -7.35 9.42
C ASP A 49 -4.43 -6.82 8.86
N ILE A 50 -4.55 -5.95 7.87
CA ILE A 50 -3.48 -5.06 7.45
C ILE A 50 -3.78 -3.64 7.90
N PHE A 51 -2.72 -2.87 8.12
CA PHE A 51 -2.83 -1.45 8.35
C PHE A 51 -2.16 -0.69 7.21
N ILE A 52 -2.97 0.03 6.43
CA ILE A 52 -2.48 0.93 5.39
C ILE A 52 -1.86 2.15 6.08
N THR A 53 -0.53 2.24 6.05
CA THR A 53 0.21 3.32 6.73
C THR A 53 0.28 4.58 5.88
N THR A 54 0.41 4.44 4.56
CA THR A 54 0.57 5.58 3.65
C THR A 54 0.07 5.21 2.25
N ILE A 55 -0.64 6.15 1.62
CA ILE A 55 -1.00 6.09 0.21
C ILE A 55 -0.39 7.32 -0.47
N ILE A 56 0.47 7.06 -1.43
CA ILE A 56 1.14 8.07 -2.25
C ILE A 56 0.51 8.01 -3.63
N HIS A 57 0.11 9.16 -4.17
CA HIS A 57 -0.22 9.26 -5.59
C HIS A 57 1.06 9.71 -6.33
N ASP A 58 1.51 8.93 -7.30
CA ASP A 58 2.74 9.09 -8.10
C ASP A 58 2.88 10.47 -8.77
N ARG A 59 1.76 11.19 -9.01
CA ARG A 59 1.81 12.58 -9.48
C ARG A 59 1.97 13.65 -8.39
N MET A 60 2.07 13.26 -7.12
CA MET A 60 2.56 14.16 -6.09
C MET A 60 4.09 14.10 -6.13
N ASP A 61 4.70 15.26 -6.38
CA ASP A 61 6.13 15.50 -6.37
C ASP A 61 6.65 15.27 -4.93
N ILE A 62 6.83 14.00 -4.56
CA ILE A 62 7.24 13.63 -3.21
C ILE A 62 8.74 13.79 -3.15
N LYS A 63 9.15 14.91 -2.56
CA LYS A 63 10.48 15.02 -1.94
C LYS A 63 10.53 14.04 -0.77
N ILE A 64 10.96 12.82 -1.06
CA ILE A 64 11.50 11.94 -0.02
C ILE A 64 12.82 12.59 0.39
N PHE A 65 12.95 12.90 1.69
CA PHE A 65 14.09 13.60 2.29
C PHE A 65 15.45 13.01 1.90
#